data_AF-A0A6N8HHF9-F1
#
_entry.id   AF-A0A6N8HHF9-F1
#
_cell.length_a   1.000
_cell.length_b   1.000
_cell.length_c   1.000
_cell.angle_alpha   90.00
_cell.angle_beta   90.00
_cell.angle_gamma   90.00
#
_symmetry.space_group_name_H-M   'P 1'
#
loop_
_entity.id
_entity.type
_entity.pdbx_description
1 polymer ?
#
loop_
_entity_poly.entity_id
_entity_poly.type
_entity_poly.pdbx_seq_one_letter_code
_entity_poly.pdbx_strand_id
1 'polypeptide(L)'
;MKTNFLRVLIVAFSAIVFVKCSTPETEETNTVAFNTKVTNVHPFLNCNCSESATKVNGSTAANWANQFAPLVKFDRAAPDYPASVEAVWSSSADGGKVCEGELSLTDATAPAAPVFPTYYDVQEHPSDSDKIFIEYWFTYKRQEPCAVGQGGHDYDWEHIVLQVKKSTQKIITVTYFQHGGWYTKDWRNVSSGTRVVAYVGKKAHGMYHNSRSSSFFGYECTYYGDYRNPADAGDEYGTWNDLVAMSCEKTEFNFSGTWGASGKGPLFRTRDFWNFAACKGTDGLFGTDGCSQCDFGNSVIIGSIN
;
A
#
# COMPACT_ATOMS: atom_id res chain seq x y z
N MET A 1 -29.26 80.18 -39.04
CA MET A 1 -28.01 80.39 -39.81
C MET A 1 -27.07 79.22 -39.54
N LYS A 2 -26.75 78.46 -40.60
CA LYS A 2 -25.49 77.71 -40.89
C LYS A 2 -24.77 76.91 -39.78
N THR A 3 -24.94 75.58 -39.88
CA THR A 3 -23.90 74.50 -40.03
C THR A 3 -22.65 74.45 -39.16
N ASN A 4 -22.43 73.31 -38.47
CA ASN A 4 -21.33 72.31 -38.69
C ASN A 4 -21.30 71.32 -37.49
N PHE A 5 -21.71 70.05 -37.64
CA PHE A 5 -20.91 68.88 -38.03
C PHE A 5 -19.56 68.72 -37.30
N LEU A 6 -19.48 67.83 -36.29
CA LEU A 6 -18.36 66.87 -36.17
C LEU A 6 -18.67 65.68 -35.22
N ARG A 7 -18.97 64.54 -35.86
CA ARG A 7 -18.61 63.14 -35.57
C ARG A 7 -18.19 62.74 -34.14
N VAL A 8 -19.05 61.96 -33.48
CA VAL A 8 -18.66 61.04 -32.39
C VAL A 8 -18.40 59.66 -33.00
N LEU A 9 -17.17 59.18 -32.89
CA LEU A 9 -16.77 57.82 -33.27
C LEU A 9 -17.09 56.88 -32.10
N ILE A 10 -17.99 55.92 -32.33
CA ILE A 10 -18.22 54.78 -31.43
C ILE A 10 -17.12 53.75 -31.73
N VAL A 11 -16.22 53.54 -30.78
CA VAL A 11 -15.28 52.40 -30.81
C VAL A 11 -15.96 51.24 -30.07
N ALA A 12 -16.56 50.32 -30.81
CA ALA A 12 -16.98 49.03 -30.29
C ALA A 12 -15.76 48.10 -30.26
N PHE A 13 -15.28 47.76 -29.06
CA PHE A 13 -14.30 46.70 -28.87
C PHE A 13 -15.02 45.35 -29.04
N SER A 14 -14.91 44.76 -30.23
CA SER A 14 -15.25 43.36 -30.46
C SER A 14 -14.14 42.49 -29.88
N ALA A 15 -14.32 42.01 -28.66
CA ALA A 15 -13.51 40.93 -28.10
C ALA A 15 -13.90 39.62 -28.80
N ILE A 16 -13.18 39.27 -29.86
CA ILE A 16 -13.25 37.94 -30.48
C ILE A 16 -12.57 36.98 -29.51
N VAL A 17 -13.38 36.30 -28.70
CA VAL A 17 -12.93 35.15 -27.90
C VAL A 17 -12.67 34.01 -28.89
N PHE A 18 -11.41 33.84 -29.28
CA PHE A 18 -10.96 32.61 -29.92
C PHE A 18 -11.04 31.49 -28.88
N VAL A 19 -12.16 30.77 -28.86
CA VAL A 19 -12.22 29.44 -28.26
C VAL A 19 -11.33 28.55 -29.10
N LYS A 20 -10.06 28.40 -28.69
CA LYS A 20 -9.26 27.26 -29.12
C LYS A 20 -9.94 26.04 -28.54
N CYS A 21 -10.66 25.29 -29.38
CA CYS A 21 -10.90 23.89 -29.10
C CYS A 21 -9.53 23.23 -28.99
N SER A 22 -9.07 23.02 -27.76
CA SER A 22 -7.98 22.08 -27.50
C SER A 22 -8.50 20.73 -27.98
N THR A 23 -7.86 20.20 -29.03
CA THR A 23 -7.91 18.78 -29.36
C THR A 23 -7.75 17.98 -28.06
N PRO A 24 -8.53 16.91 -27.84
CA PRO A 24 -8.25 16.03 -26.73
C PRO A 24 -6.81 15.58 -26.90
N GLU A 25 -5.99 15.82 -25.89
CA GLU A 25 -4.70 15.14 -25.79
C GLU A 25 -5.02 13.66 -25.95
N THR A 26 -4.50 13.07 -27.03
CA THR A 26 -4.42 11.63 -27.16
C THR A 26 -3.88 11.12 -25.84
N GLU A 27 -4.68 10.33 -25.11
CA GLU A 27 -4.18 9.51 -24.02
C GLU A 27 -2.95 8.80 -24.57
N GLU A 28 -1.77 9.24 -24.12
CA GLU A 28 -0.60 8.41 -24.23
C GLU A 28 -1.02 7.12 -23.54
N THR A 29 -1.19 6.07 -24.33
CA THR A 29 -1.16 4.70 -23.84
C THR A 29 0.22 4.54 -23.24
N ASN A 30 0.37 4.97 -21.99
CA ASN A 30 1.46 4.60 -21.12
C ASN A 30 1.36 3.08 -21.05
N THR A 31 2.09 2.41 -21.94
CA THR A 31 2.40 1.00 -21.77
C THR A 31 3.18 0.95 -20.48
N VAL A 32 2.48 0.73 -19.38
CA VAL A 32 3.09 0.46 -18.07
C VAL A 32 4.01 -0.71 -18.32
N ALA A 33 5.32 -0.42 -18.35
CA ALA A 33 6.33 -1.45 -18.41
C ALA A 33 6.26 -2.14 -17.05
N PHE A 34 5.44 -3.18 -16.98
CA PHE A 34 5.40 -4.04 -15.81
C PHE A 34 6.81 -4.59 -15.63
N ASN A 35 7.41 -4.34 -14.46
CA ASN A 35 8.67 -4.92 -14.05
C ASN A 35 8.44 -6.44 -13.84
N THR A 36 8.30 -7.15 -14.95
CA THR A 36 8.13 -8.60 -15.01
C THR A 36 9.44 -9.33 -14.76
N LYS A 37 10.57 -8.61 -14.80
CA LYS A 37 11.88 -9.15 -14.49
C LYS A 37 12.18 -8.99 -13.00
N VAL A 38 11.71 -9.98 -12.24
CA VAL A 38 12.34 -10.38 -10.99
C VAL A 38 13.76 -10.86 -11.33
N THR A 39 14.70 -9.92 -11.45
CA THR A 39 16.08 -10.26 -11.79
C THR A 39 16.79 -10.59 -10.49
N ASN A 40 17.31 -11.82 -10.39
CA ASN A 40 18.05 -12.22 -9.22
C ASN A 40 19.45 -11.59 -9.27
N VAL A 41 19.77 -10.74 -8.30
CA VAL A 41 21.07 -10.07 -8.16
C VAL A 41 21.95 -10.71 -7.06
N HIS A 42 21.47 -11.77 -6.40
CA HIS A 42 22.14 -12.47 -5.31
C HIS A 42 22.28 -13.97 -5.57
N PRO A 43 23.20 -14.68 -4.88
CA PRO A 43 23.24 -16.14 -4.90
C PRO A 43 21.87 -16.69 -4.46
N PHE A 44 21.23 -17.49 -5.32
CA PHE A 44 19.88 -17.99 -5.07
C PHE A 44 19.86 -18.91 -3.85
N LEU A 45 19.10 -18.51 -2.84
CA LEU A 45 18.75 -19.40 -1.73
C LEU A 45 17.65 -20.34 -2.20
N ASN A 46 17.84 -21.65 -2.00
CA ASN A 46 16.84 -22.67 -2.30
C ASN A 46 16.19 -23.16 -1.00
N CYS A 47 15.32 -22.33 -0.41
CA CYS A 47 14.65 -22.61 0.85
C CYS A 47 13.28 -23.29 0.67
N ASN A 48 13.08 -23.99 -0.46
CA ASN A 48 11.86 -24.72 -0.81
C ASN A 48 10.58 -23.87 -0.72
N CYS A 49 10.64 -22.58 -1.07
CA CYS A 49 9.41 -21.80 -1.03
C CYS A 49 8.41 -22.26 -2.11
N SER A 50 7.13 -22.22 -1.74
CA SER A 50 6.01 -22.56 -2.61
C SER A 50 5.12 -21.34 -2.78
N GLU A 51 4.65 -21.15 -4.01
CA GLU A 51 3.57 -20.22 -4.32
C GLU A 51 2.21 -20.79 -3.86
N SER A 52 1.23 -19.90 -3.65
CA SER A 52 -0.16 -20.30 -3.40
C SER A 52 -0.74 -21.02 -4.63
N ALA A 53 -1.55 -22.06 -4.41
CA ALA A 53 -2.23 -22.78 -5.48
C ALA A 53 -3.28 -21.93 -6.22
N THR A 54 -3.77 -20.85 -5.59
CA THR A 54 -4.74 -19.92 -6.19
C THR A 54 -4.08 -18.64 -6.72
N LYS A 55 -2.75 -18.58 -6.74
CA LYS A 55 -2.01 -17.41 -7.22
C LYS A 55 -2.28 -17.16 -8.71
N VAL A 56 -2.63 -15.92 -9.00
CA VAL A 56 -2.71 -15.40 -10.37
C VAL A 56 -1.31 -14.89 -10.75
N ASN A 57 -0.85 -15.23 -11.95
CA ASN A 57 0.52 -14.94 -12.39
C ASN A 57 0.55 -14.06 -13.65
N GLY A 58 1.74 -13.51 -13.94
CA GLY A 58 2.04 -12.81 -15.19
C GLY A 58 1.24 -11.51 -15.37
N SER A 59 0.94 -11.18 -16.63
CA SER A 59 0.25 -9.94 -17.02
C SER A 59 -1.15 -9.81 -16.42
N THR A 60 -1.86 -10.94 -16.22
CA THR A 60 -3.18 -10.92 -15.58
C THR A 60 -3.10 -10.38 -14.16
N ALA A 61 -2.16 -10.87 -13.36
CA ALA A 61 -1.95 -10.37 -12.00
C ALA A 61 -1.52 -8.90 -12.00
N ALA A 62 -0.60 -8.54 -12.89
CA ALA A 62 -0.09 -7.18 -13.01
C ALA A 62 -1.19 -6.17 -13.38
N ASN A 63 -2.13 -6.55 -14.24
CA ASN A 63 -3.27 -5.72 -14.61
C ASN A 63 -4.21 -5.48 -13.41
N TRP A 64 -4.55 -6.52 -12.64
CA TRP A 64 -5.33 -6.38 -11.41
C TRP A 64 -4.60 -5.48 -10.41
N ALA A 65 -3.32 -5.74 -10.17
CA ALA A 65 -2.52 -4.97 -9.24
C ALA A 65 -2.44 -3.48 -9.63
N ASN A 66 -2.24 -3.16 -10.91
CA ASN A 66 -2.15 -1.77 -11.35
C ASN A 66 -3.48 -1.02 -11.29
N GLN A 67 -4.56 -1.68 -11.71
CA GLN A 67 -5.91 -1.11 -11.69
C GLN A 67 -6.35 -0.70 -10.28
N PHE A 68 -6.02 -1.51 -9.27
CA PHE A 68 -6.49 -1.31 -7.89
C PHE A 68 -5.42 -0.79 -6.92
N ALA A 69 -4.21 -0.49 -7.41
CA ALA A 69 -3.11 -0.05 -6.57
C ALA A 69 -3.52 1.17 -5.70
N PRO A 70 -3.27 1.15 -4.38
CA PRO A 70 -3.70 2.22 -3.50
C PRO A 70 -2.91 3.51 -3.72
N LEU A 71 -3.50 4.62 -3.32
CA LEU A 71 -2.77 5.83 -2.97
C LEU A 71 -2.35 5.72 -1.51
N VAL A 72 -1.05 5.84 -1.23
CA VAL A 72 -0.53 5.84 0.14
C VAL A 72 -0.29 7.27 0.59
N LYS A 73 -0.69 7.59 1.82
CA LYS A 73 -0.52 8.92 2.43
C LYS A 73 0.32 8.83 3.69
N PHE A 74 1.39 9.61 3.73
CA PHE A 74 2.32 9.66 4.86
C PHE A 74 1.97 10.83 5.78
N ASP A 75 2.47 10.78 7.01
CA ASP A 75 2.50 11.98 7.84
C ASP A 75 3.41 13.04 7.19
N ARG A 76 3.01 14.31 7.26
CA ARG A 76 3.81 15.44 6.72
C ARG A 76 5.23 15.56 7.26
N ALA A 77 5.50 14.88 8.38
CA ALA A 77 6.82 14.78 8.98
C ALA A 77 7.17 13.31 9.24
N ALA A 78 6.84 12.43 8.28
CA ALA A 78 7.26 11.05 8.26
C ALA A 78 8.80 10.98 8.43
N PRO A 79 9.30 10.18 9.38
CA PRO A 79 10.73 10.08 9.64
C PRO A 79 11.46 9.26 8.56
N ASP A 80 10.72 8.40 7.86
CA ASP A 80 11.21 7.45 6.88
C ASP A 80 10.13 7.05 5.87
N TYR A 81 10.55 6.32 4.83
CA TYR A 81 9.71 5.77 3.79
C TYR A 81 10.08 4.31 3.51
N PRO A 82 9.18 3.54 2.87
CA PRO A 82 9.48 2.16 2.50
C PRO A 82 10.77 2.05 1.67
N ALA A 83 11.50 0.96 1.88
CA ALA A 83 12.66 0.55 1.12
C ALA A 83 12.31 -0.58 0.15
N SER A 84 13.29 -1.01 -0.65
CA SER A 84 13.16 -2.25 -1.40
C SER A 84 13.66 -3.44 -0.58
N VAL A 85 13.18 -4.66 -0.88
CA VAL A 85 13.68 -5.89 -0.26
C VAL A 85 15.16 -6.13 -0.54
N GLU A 86 15.68 -5.67 -1.68
CA GLU A 86 17.10 -5.71 -2.03
C GLU A 86 17.91 -4.75 -1.14
N ALA A 87 17.36 -3.56 -0.88
CA ALA A 87 17.98 -2.57 0.01
C ALA A 87 18.01 -3.11 1.46
N VAL A 88 16.94 -3.77 1.89
CA VAL A 88 16.91 -4.53 3.15
C VAL A 88 18.00 -5.60 3.14
N TRP A 89 17.99 -6.50 2.16
CA TRP A 89 18.91 -7.63 2.06
C TRP A 89 20.39 -7.22 2.07
N SER A 90 20.73 -6.18 1.30
CA SER A 90 22.09 -5.63 1.26
C SER A 90 22.50 -4.94 2.56
N SER A 91 21.54 -4.42 3.32
CA SER A 91 21.77 -3.78 4.63
C SER A 91 21.74 -4.76 5.80
N SER A 92 21.62 -6.07 5.55
CA SER A 92 21.65 -7.12 6.57
C SER A 92 23.03 -7.78 6.67
N ALA A 93 23.37 -8.28 7.85
CA ALA A 93 24.55 -9.11 8.07
C ALA A 93 24.52 -10.40 7.22
N ASP A 94 25.64 -10.76 6.60
CA ASP A 94 25.70 -11.94 5.73
C ASP A 94 25.48 -13.27 6.47
N GLY A 95 25.87 -13.35 7.75
CA GLY A 95 25.71 -14.57 8.55
C GLY A 95 24.26 -15.03 8.71
N GLY A 96 23.29 -14.11 8.57
CA GLY A 96 21.86 -14.38 8.67
C GLY A 96 21.18 -14.82 7.37
N LYS A 97 21.87 -14.69 6.22
CA LYS A 97 21.31 -14.90 4.87
C LYS A 97 21.36 -16.37 4.47
N VAL A 98 20.79 -17.23 5.31
CA VAL A 98 20.67 -18.68 5.11
C VAL A 98 19.22 -19.10 5.32
N CYS A 99 18.81 -20.25 4.77
CA CYS A 99 17.48 -20.77 5.06
C CYS A 99 17.29 -20.97 6.57
N GLU A 100 16.12 -20.59 7.08
CA GLU A 100 15.81 -20.57 8.52
C GLU A 100 16.72 -19.65 9.38
N GLY A 101 17.54 -18.80 8.76
CA GLY A 101 18.38 -17.82 9.47
C GLY A 101 17.60 -16.64 10.04
N GLU A 102 18.28 -15.69 10.66
CA GLU A 102 17.70 -14.42 11.11
C GLU A 102 18.45 -13.26 10.46
N LEU A 103 17.73 -12.39 9.76
CA LEU A 103 18.32 -11.14 9.28
C LEU A 103 18.50 -10.19 10.46
N SER A 104 19.70 -9.62 10.58
CA SER A 104 20.01 -8.52 11.50
C SER A 104 20.56 -7.36 10.70
N LEU A 105 20.02 -6.15 10.90
CA LEU A 105 20.50 -4.98 10.16
C LEU A 105 21.93 -4.63 10.56
N THR A 106 22.76 -4.32 9.57
CA THR A 106 24.04 -3.66 9.74
C THR A 106 23.99 -2.17 9.35
N ASP A 107 23.00 -1.78 8.55
CA ASP A 107 22.70 -0.39 8.20
C ASP A 107 21.19 -0.11 8.27
N ALA A 108 20.79 0.69 9.25
CA ALA A 108 19.40 1.08 9.46
C ALA A 108 18.98 2.35 8.69
N THR A 109 19.86 2.92 7.85
CA THR A 109 19.56 4.16 7.12
C THR A 109 18.37 3.98 6.18
N ALA A 110 17.25 4.60 6.53
CA ALA A 110 16.01 4.51 5.78
C ALA A 110 15.96 5.54 4.63
N PRO A 111 15.19 5.26 3.56
CA PRO A 111 14.91 6.24 2.52
C PRO A 111 14.26 7.52 3.09
N ALA A 112 14.74 8.68 2.61
CA ALA A 112 14.23 10.00 3.03
C ALA A 112 13.21 10.60 2.04
N ALA A 113 12.84 9.85 1.00
CA ALA A 113 11.86 10.27 -0.01
C ALA A 113 10.89 9.13 -0.31
N PRO A 114 9.63 9.43 -0.67
CA PRO A 114 8.61 8.44 -1.00
C PRO A 114 8.83 7.91 -2.43
N VAL A 115 9.94 7.23 -2.68
CA VAL A 115 10.21 6.55 -3.95
C VAL A 115 10.58 5.12 -3.63
N PHE A 116 9.60 4.24 -3.74
CA PHE A 116 9.72 2.87 -3.26
C PHE A 116 8.90 1.88 -4.10
N PRO A 117 9.34 0.62 -4.16
CA PRO A 117 8.55 -0.44 -4.77
C PRO A 117 7.36 -0.79 -3.87
N THR A 118 6.23 -1.06 -4.52
CA THR A 118 5.07 -1.67 -3.89
C THR A 118 4.98 -3.12 -4.34
N TYR A 119 5.10 -4.03 -3.39
CA TYR A 119 5.07 -5.46 -3.69
C TYR A 119 3.62 -5.95 -3.71
N TYR A 120 3.29 -6.84 -4.64
CA TYR A 120 1.93 -7.34 -4.74
C TYR A 120 1.85 -8.85 -4.92
N ASP A 121 0.74 -9.41 -4.45
CA ASP A 121 0.29 -10.77 -4.72
C ASP A 121 -1.21 -10.76 -5.07
N VAL A 122 -1.62 -11.67 -5.95
CA VAL A 122 -3.01 -11.76 -6.41
C VAL A 122 -3.45 -13.20 -6.31
N GLN A 123 -4.58 -13.45 -5.63
CA GLN A 123 -5.12 -14.78 -5.44
C GLN A 123 -6.61 -14.84 -5.79
N GLU A 124 -7.02 -15.90 -6.47
CA GLU A 124 -8.42 -16.19 -6.72
C GLU A 124 -9.06 -16.91 -5.50
N HIS A 125 -10.32 -16.59 -5.19
CA HIS A 125 -11.01 -17.34 -4.16
C HIS A 125 -11.26 -18.79 -4.63
N PRO A 126 -10.85 -19.82 -3.87
CA PRO A 126 -10.80 -21.21 -4.36
C PRO A 126 -12.16 -21.79 -4.77
N SER A 127 -13.25 -21.30 -4.17
CA SER A 127 -14.62 -21.74 -4.47
C SER A 127 -15.52 -20.64 -5.04
N ASP A 128 -14.99 -19.46 -5.37
CA ASP A 128 -15.77 -18.34 -5.90
C ASP A 128 -14.95 -17.63 -6.99
N SER A 129 -15.08 -18.11 -8.21
CA SER A 129 -14.34 -17.58 -9.35
C SER A 129 -14.81 -16.20 -9.81
N ASP A 130 -15.65 -15.48 -9.05
CA ASP A 130 -15.92 -14.06 -9.27
C ASP A 130 -15.22 -13.17 -8.22
N LYS A 131 -14.48 -13.76 -7.27
CA LYS A 131 -13.72 -13.02 -6.25
C LYS A 131 -12.22 -13.17 -6.43
N ILE A 132 -11.54 -12.05 -6.31
CA ILE A 132 -10.07 -11.98 -6.31
C ILE A 132 -9.61 -11.14 -5.13
N PHE A 133 -8.51 -11.58 -4.52
CA PHE A 133 -7.83 -10.89 -3.44
C PHE A 133 -6.55 -10.29 -4.00
N ILE A 134 -6.33 -9.01 -3.75
CA ILE A 134 -5.13 -8.28 -4.16
C ILE A 134 -4.48 -7.74 -2.89
N GLU A 135 -3.26 -8.17 -2.64
CA GLU A 135 -2.46 -7.74 -1.51
C GLU A 135 -1.36 -6.79 -1.97
N TYR A 136 -1.13 -5.72 -1.19
CA TYR A 136 -0.04 -4.78 -1.42
C TYR A 136 0.81 -4.64 -0.17
N TRP A 137 2.12 -4.84 -0.29
CA TRP A 137 3.11 -4.77 0.78
C TRP A 137 4.09 -3.61 0.60
N PHE A 138 4.48 -3.05 1.74
CA PHE A 138 5.49 -2.01 1.89
C PHE A 138 6.49 -2.50 2.94
N THR A 139 7.78 -2.49 2.61
CA THR A 139 8.84 -2.91 3.54
C THR A 139 9.61 -1.71 4.03
N TYR A 140 9.89 -1.65 5.32
CA TYR A 140 10.75 -0.64 5.93
C TYR A 140 11.99 -1.35 6.44
N LYS A 141 13.13 -0.65 6.40
CA LYS A 141 14.36 -1.18 6.99
C LYS A 141 14.22 -1.32 8.50
N ARG A 142 13.55 -0.39 9.17
CA ARG A 142 13.50 -0.33 10.62
C ARG A 142 12.25 0.41 11.06
N GLN A 143 11.64 -0.06 12.14
CA GLN A 143 10.75 0.75 12.94
C GLN A 143 11.53 1.31 14.12
N GLU A 144 11.60 2.63 14.23
CA GLU A 144 12.15 3.24 15.44
C GLU A 144 11.20 3.07 16.62
N PRO A 145 11.70 3.07 17.87
CA PRO A 145 10.84 2.99 19.04
C PRO A 145 9.72 4.04 19.01
N CYS A 146 8.48 3.58 18.89
CA CYS A 146 7.31 4.45 18.89
C CYS A 146 7.07 5.08 20.28
N ALA A 147 7.40 4.36 21.34
CA ALA A 147 7.43 4.85 22.71
C ALA A 147 8.70 4.37 23.45
N VAL A 148 8.98 4.95 24.62
CA VAL A 148 10.20 4.64 25.40
C VAL A 148 10.27 3.15 25.71
N GLY A 149 11.27 2.47 25.13
CA GLY A 149 11.52 1.04 25.32
C GLY A 149 10.51 0.11 24.64
N GLN A 150 9.72 0.60 23.68
CA GLN A 150 8.66 -0.18 23.02
C GLN A 150 8.69 -0.04 21.50
N GLY A 151 8.27 -1.10 20.82
CA GLY A 151 7.96 -1.14 19.39
C GLY A 151 9.14 -1.05 18.42
N GLY A 152 10.34 -0.64 18.85
CA GLY A 152 11.48 -0.59 17.96
C GLY A 152 11.96 -1.99 17.54
N HIS A 153 12.11 -2.21 16.25
CA HIS A 153 12.69 -3.45 15.71
C HIS A 153 13.27 -3.27 14.31
N ASP A 154 14.21 -4.15 13.98
CA ASP A 154 14.74 -4.29 12.64
C ASP A 154 13.65 -4.86 11.72
N TYR A 155 13.54 -4.25 10.55
CA TYR A 155 12.58 -4.54 9.50
C TYR A 155 11.14 -4.36 9.92
N ASP A 156 10.35 -3.77 9.03
CA ASP A 156 8.91 -3.70 9.23
C ASP A 156 8.17 -3.92 7.93
N TRP A 157 6.96 -4.41 8.04
CA TRP A 157 6.17 -4.84 6.90
C TRP A 157 4.73 -4.46 7.07
N GLU A 158 4.26 -3.63 6.14
CA GLU A 158 2.92 -3.08 6.15
C GLU A 158 2.15 -3.49 4.92
N HIS A 159 0.86 -3.74 5.09
CA HIS A 159 0.04 -4.16 3.97
C HIS A 159 -1.45 -3.83 4.09
N ILE A 160 -2.09 -3.85 2.92
CA ILE A 160 -3.54 -3.87 2.79
C ILE A 160 -3.95 -5.00 1.85
N VAL A 161 -5.19 -5.48 2.03
CA VAL A 161 -5.79 -6.50 1.18
C VAL A 161 -7.14 -6.02 0.66
N LEU A 162 -7.32 -6.09 -0.64
CA LEU A 162 -8.55 -5.75 -1.33
C LEU A 162 -9.25 -7.04 -1.74
N GLN A 163 -10.54 -7.18 -1.44
CA GLN A 163 -11.39 -8.18 -2.09
C GLN A 163 -12.17 -7.50 -3.22
N VAL A 164 -12.06 -8.01 -4.44
CA VAL A 164 -12.65 -7.42 -5.64
C VAL A 164 -13.57 -8.43 -6.32
N LYS A 165 -14.72 -7.93 -6.79
CA LYS A 165 -15.65 -8.69 -7.63
C LYS A 165 -15.29 -8.54 -9.10
N LYS A 166 -14.83 -9.60 -9.75
CA LYS A 166 -14.26 -9.56 -11.11
C LYS A 166 -15.28 -9.08 -12.15
N SER A 167 -16.51 -9.60 -12.11
CA SER A 167 -17.59 -9.29 -13.06
C SER A 167 -17.99 -7.82 -13.11
N THR A 168 -17.81 -7.09 -12.01
CA THR A 168 -18.19 -5.67 -11.90
C THR A 168 -17.00 -4.74 -11.74
N GLN A 169 -15.80 -5.31 -11.57
CA GLN A 169 -14.57 -4.59 -11.20
C GLN A 169 -14.76 -3.67 -9.99
N LYS A 170 -15.63 -4.05 -9.04
CA LYS A 170 -15.86 -3.30 -7.81
C LYS A 170 -15.12 -3.93 -6.65
N ILE A 171 -14.50 -3.09 -5.82
CA ILE A 171 -13.99 -3.51 -4.52
C ILE A 171 -15.19 -3.81 -3.61
N ILE A 172 -15.17 -4.97 -2.97
CA ILE A 172 -16.14 -5.40 -1.97
C ILE A 172 -15.67 -4.93 -0.59
N THR A 173 -14.42 -5.24 -0.25
CA THR A 173 -13.84 -4.89 1.05
C THR A 173 -12.39 -4.44 0.93
N VAL A 174 -11.95 -3.65 1.90
CA VAL A 174 -10.54 -3.31 2.10
C VAL A 174 -10.17 -3.65 3.54
N THR A 175 -9.13 -4.46 3.72
CA THR A 175 -8.60 -4.84 5.02
C THR A 175 -7.28 -4.12 5.25
N TYR A 176 -7.20 -3.41 6.36
CA TYR A 176 -6.04 -2.64 6.80
C TYR A 176 -5.38 -3.35 7.97
N PHE A 177 -4.07 -3.55 7.88
CA PHE A 177 -3.28 -4.22 8.90
C PHE A 177 -2.41 -3.19 9.64
N GLN A 178 -2.36 -3.30 10.96
CA GLN A 178 -1.54 -2.42 11.80
C GLN A 178 -1.22 -3.11 13.13
N HIS A 179 0.00 -2.90 13.63
CA HIS A 179 0.45 -3.31 14.97
C HIS A 179 0.11 -4.77 15.35
N GLY A 180 0.12 -5.69 14.38
CA GLY A 180 -0.23 -7.11 14.58
C GLY A 180 -1.73 -7.46 14.61
N GLY A 181 -2.60 -6.46 14.45
CA GLY A 181 -4.05 -6.59 14.22
C GLY A 181 -4.48 -6.16 12.82
N TRP A 182 -5.78 -6.24 12.55
CA TRP A 182 -6.38 -5.77 11.30
C TRP A 182 -7.87 -5.51 11.44
N TYR A 183 -8.41 -4.79 10.45
CA TYR A 183 -9.83 -4.49 10.36
C TYR A 183 -10.28 -4.31 8.91
N THR A 184 -11.49 -4.74 8.61
CA THR A 184 -12.08 -4.69 7.27
C THR A 184 -13.15 -3.60 7.17
N LYS A 185 -13.03 -2.77 6.12
CA LYS A 185 -14.00 -1.72 5.78
C LYS A 185 -14.87 -2.17 4.61
N ASP A 186 -16.16 -1.81 4.67
CA ASP A 186 -17.11 -2.05 3.60
C ASP A 186 -16.88 -1.04 2.47
N TRP A 187 -16.61 -1.56 1.27
CA TRP A 187 -16.32 -0.75 0.08
C TRP A 187 -17.38 -0.89 -1.01
N ARG A 188 -18.45 -1.67 -0.78
CA ARG A 188 -19.48 -1.98 -1.78
C ARG A 188 -20.23 -0.74 -2.27
N ASN A 189 -20.36 0.28 -1.41
CA ASN A 189 -21.03 1.54 -1.69
C ASN A 189 -20.12 2.60 -2.36
N VAL A 190 -18.85 2.29 -2.58
CA VAL A 190 -17.92 3.18 -3.30
C VAL A 190 -18.08 2.98 -4.82
N SER A 191 -17.89 4.06 -5.58
CA SER A 191 -17.91 4.03 -7.05
C SER A 191 -16.78 3.17 -7.62
N SER A 192 -17.07 2.47 -8.73
CA SER A 192 -16.02 1.78 -9.48
C SER A 192 -14.95 2.76 -9.98
N GLY A 193 -13.70 2.30 -10.08
CA GLY A 193 -12.55 3.12 -10.47
C GLY A 193 -12.02 4.06 -9.38
N THR A 194 -12.66 4.13 -8.20
CA THR A 194 -12.12 4.90 -7.07
C THR A 194 -10.95 4.13 -6.46
N ARG A 195 -9.77 4.76 -6.39
CA ARG A 195 -8.59 4.15 -5.76
C ARG A 195 -8.72 4.16 -4.25
N VAL A 196 -8.27 3.06 -3.63
CA VAL A 196 -8.16 2.96 -2.17
C VAL A 196 -7.13 3.97 -1.67
N VAL A 197 -7.43 4.62 -0.55
CA VAL A 197 -6.48 5.46 0.18
C VAL A 197 -6.07 4.73 1.45
N ALA A 198 -4.77 4.57 1.65
CA ALA A 198 -4.22 4.04 2.89
C ALA A 198 -3.27 5.06 3.51
N TYR A 199 -3.49 5.37 4.78
CA TYR A 199 -2.63 6.25 5.57
C TYR A 199 -1.59 5.39 6.29
N VAL A 200 -0.36 5.89 6.41
CA VAL A 200 0.71 5.21 7.14
C VAL A 200 0.88 5.87 8.50
N GLY A 201 1.00 5.05 9.54
CA GLY A 201 1.40 5.51 10.87
C GLY A 201 2.82 6.06 10.86
N LYS A 202 3.03 7.22 11.47
CA LYS A 202 4.30 7.93 11.49
C LYS A 202 5.39 7.18 12.25
N LYS A 203 5.04 6.47 13.32
CA LYS A 203 6.01 5.99 14.32
C LYS A 203 6.03 4.48 14.45
N ALA A 204 4.85 3.86 14.52
CA ALA A 204 4.69 2.42 14.67
C ALA A 204 4.16 1.78 13.38
N HIS A 205 4.29 2.52 12.28
CA HIS A 205 3.77 2.18 10.97
C HIS A 205 2.31 1.69 11.07
N GLY A 206 1.94 0.68 10.30
CA GLY A 206 0.54 0.31 10.11
C GLY A 206 -0.08 1.02 8.91
N MET A 207 -0.98 0.31 8.25
CA MET A 207 -1.87 0.86 7.24
C MET A 207 -3.23 1.19 7.84
N TYR A 208 -3.79 2.35 7.50
CA TYR A 208 -5.05 2.82 8.05
C TYR A 208 -5.98 3.38 6.99
N HIS A 209 -7.28 3.29 7.24
CA HIS A 209 -8.30 3.87 6.36
C HIS A 209 -8.48 5.39 6.53
N ASN A 210 -7.95 5.97 7.61
CA ASN A 210 -8.22 7.35 8.03
C ASN A 210 -6.96 8.12 8.43
N SER A 211 -7.03 9.43 8.33
CA SER A 211 -6.05 10.35 8.91
C SER A 211 -6.22 10.48 10.43
N ARG A 212 -5.18 10.95 11.11
CA ARG A 212 -5.21 11.30 12.53
C ARG A 212 -4.15 12.35 12.84
N SER A 213 -4.58 13.47 13.42
CA SER A 213 -3.76 14.64 13.74
C SER A 213 -3.47 14.79 15.23
N SER A 214 -3.72 13.78 16.06
CA SER A 214 -3.49 13.82 17.50
C SER A 214 -3.06 12.45 18.06
N SER A 215 -2.15 12.49 19.02
CA SER A 215 -1.67 11.38 19.85
C SER A 215 -1.33 11.90 21.24
N PHE A 216 -1.02 10.97 22.14
CA PHE A 216 -0.59 11.22 23.50
C PHE A 216 0.79 10.62 23.72
N PHE A 217 1.61 11.28 24.53
CA PHE A 217 2.95 10.80 24.85
C PHE A 217 2.90 9.41 25.50
N GLY A 218 3.63 8.44 24.92
CA GLY A 218 3.67 7.05 25.36
C GLY A 218 2.62 6.15 24.72
N TYR A 219 1.82 6.65 23.77
CA TYR A 219 0.75 5.91 23.09
C TYR A 219 1.04 5.67 21.62
N GLU A 220 2.18 6.12 21.12
CA GLU A 220 2.42 6.15 19.68
C GLU A 220 2.59 4.76 19.04
N CYS A 221 2.63 3.71 19.86
CA CYS A 221 2.59 2.32 19.44
C CYS A 221 1.17 1.74 19.30
N THR A 222 0.13 2.56 19.49
CA THR A 222 -1.26 2.12 19.45
C THR A 222 -1.99 2.73 18.26
N TYR A 223 -3.10 2.13 17.86
CA TYR A 223 -3.94 2.62 16.77
C TYR A 223 -4.29 4.11 16.91
N TYR A 224 -4.59 4.53 18.14
CA TYR A 224 -5.02 5.88 18.47
C TYR A 224 -3.85 6.85 18.63
N GLY A 225 -2.65 6.35 18.90
CA GLY A 225 -1.48 7.18 19.10
C GLY A 225 -0.56 7.25 17.88
N ASP A 226 -0.72 6.38 16.88
CA ASP A 226 0.09 6.51 15.68
C ASP A 226 -0.44 7.60 14.74
N TYR A 227 0.34 8.68 14.64
CA TYR A 227 0.01 9.87 13.86
C TYR A 227 -0.01 9.57 12.37
N ARG A 228 -0.93 10.21 11.65
CA ARG A 228 -1.04 10.07 10.18
C ARG A 228 -1.74 11.30 9.62
N ASN A 229 -0.99 12.39 9.57
CA ASN A 229 -1.51 13.73 9.28
C ASN A 229 -0.83 14.33 8.03
N PRO A 230 -1.17 13.86 6.82
CA PRO A 230 -0.71 14.50 5.59
C PRO A 230 -1.15 15.97 5.56
N ALA A 231 -0.35 16.83 4.95
CA ALA A 231 -0.64 18.24 4.72
C ALA A 231 -1.24 18.46 3.34
N ASP A 232 -0.62 17.87 2.30
CA ASP A 232 -0.99 18.06 0.91
C ASP A 232 -0.51 16.88 0.02
N ALA A 233 -0.59 17.06 -1.30
CA ALA A 233 -0.21 16.05 -2.29
C ALA A 233 1.27 15.64 -2.24
N GLY A 234 2.15 16.45 -1.63
CA GLY A 234 3.54 16.10 -1.41
C GLY A 234 3.74 14.94 -0.43
N ASP A 235 2.73 14.64 0.39
CA ASP A 235 2.73 13.52 1.34
C ASP A 235 2.04 12.26 0.76
N GLU A 236 1.73 12.27 -0.54
CA GLU A 236 1.01 11.20 -1.21
C GLU A 236 1.91 10.48 -2.22
N TYR A 237 1.81 9.16 -2.28
CA TYR A 237 2.51 8.35 -3.27
C TYR A 237 1.58 7.37 -3.98
N GLY A 238 1.54 7.50 -5.30
CA GLY A 238 0.83 6.58 -6.18
C GLY A 238 1.61 5.27 -6.35
N THR A 239 1.14 4.21 -5.71
CA THR A 239 1.87 2.92 -5.68
C THR A 239 1.92 2.20 -7.02
N TRP A 240 1.09 2.60 -7.99
CA TRP A 240 1.08 2.06 -9.35
C TRP A 240 2.32 2.40 -10.17
N ASN A 241 3.19 3.31 -9.69
CA ASN A 241 4.38 3.74 -10.40
C ASN A 241 5.53 2.73 -10.33
N ASP A 242 5.56 1.85 -9.32
CA ASP A 242 6.61 0.85 -9.14
C ASP A 242 6.04 -0.42 -8.49
N LEU A 243 5.29 -1.19 -9.27
CA LEU A 243 4.70 -2.45 -8.82
C LEU A 243 5.64 -3.62 -9.09
N VAL A 244 5.91 -4.41 -8.06
CA VAL A 244 6.78 -5.59 -8.14
C VAL A 244 6.02 -6.84 -7.67
N ALA A 245 5.89 -7.82 -8.56
CA ALA A 245 5.25 -9.08 -8.20
C ALA A 245 6.09 -9.82 -7.16
N MET A 246 5.45 -10.29 -6.08
CA MET A 246 6.07 -11.23 -5.16
C MET A 246 6.24 -12.58 -5.84
N SER A 247 7.44 -13.16 -5.78
CA SER A 247 7.75 -14.44 -6.43
C SER A 247 8.85 -15.19 -5.71
N CYS A 248 8.68 -16.50 -5.56
CA CYS A 248 9.64 -17.49 -5.09
C CYS A 248 10.95 -17.51 -5.90
N GLU A 249 10.93 -17.00 -7.12
CA GLU A 249 12.11 -16.88 -7.97
C GLU A 249 13.06 -15.76 -7.52
N LYS A 250 12.59 -14.87 -6.63
CA LYS A 250 13.41 -13.82 -6.03
C LYS A 250 14.11 -14.32 -4.76
N THR A 251 15.41 -14.13 -4.62
CA THR A 251 16.18 -14.57 -3.44
C THR A 251 15.61 -14.03 -2.13
N GLU A 252 15.30 -12.73 -2.08
CA GLU A 252 14.75 -12.07 -0.89
C GLU A 252 13.39 -12.65 -0.53
N PHE A 253 12.57 -12.97 -1.55
CA PHE A 253 11.31 -13.67 -1.32
C PHE A 253 11.49 -15.15 -1.05
N ASN A 254 12.56 -15.80 -1.47
CA ASN A 254 12.79 -17.22 -1.19
C ASN A 254 13.22 -17.46 0.26
N PHE A 255 13.82 -16.47 0.91
CA PHE A 255 14.28 -16.55 2.30
C PHE A 255 13.18 -17.04 3.27
N SER A 256 13.46 -18.12 4.00
CA SER A 256 12.51 -18.77 4.91
C SER A 256 12.75 -18.47 6.40
N GLY A 257 13.79 -17.72 6.70
CA GLY A 257 14.19 -17.33 8.05
C GLY A 257 13.35 -16.21 8.65
N THR A 258 13.83 -15.51 9.68
CA THR A 258 13.18 -14.36 10.29
C THR A 258 13.73 -13.04 9.75
N TRP A 259 12.85 -12.07 9.51
CA TRP A 259 13.23 -10.70 9.16
C TRP A 259 13.25 -9.91 10.47
N GLY A 260 14.42 -9.86 11.12
CA GLY A 260 14.54 -9.36 12.48
C GLY A 260 13.91 -10.31 13.50
N ALA A 261 13.65 -9.80 14.70
CA ALA A 261 13.10 -10.59 15.80
C ALA A 261 11.58 -10.82 15.70
N SER A 262 10.86 -10.06 14.87
CA SER A 262 9.39 -9.91 14.95
C SER A 262 8.60 -10.68 13.88
N GLY A 263 9.23 -11.27 12.86
CA GLY A 263 8.47 -11.95 11.80
C GLY A 263 9.27 -12.99 11.03
N LYS A 264 8.58 -14.02 10.52
CA LYS A 264 9.16 -14.91 9.53
C LYS A 264 9.16 -14.22 8.16
N GLY A 265 10.26 -14.31 7.45
CA GLY A 265 10.48 -13.75 6.12
C GLY A 265 9.52 -14.24 5.07
N PRO A 266 9.45 -13.54 3.93
CA PRO A 266 8.48 -12.49 3.59
C PRO A 266 7.04 -13.01 3.49
N LEU A 267 6.73 -13.71 4.59
CA LEU A 267 5.50 -13.88 5.31
C LEU A 267 4.49 -14.84 4.63
N PHE A 268 4.81 -16.13 4.75
CA PHE A 268 3.94 -17.32 4.67
C PHE A 268 2.78 -17.24 3.65
N ARG A 269 3.09 -17.67 2.42
CA ARG A 269 2.38 -17.40 1.15
C ARG A 269 1.06 -18.12 0.90
N THR A 270 0.56 -18.91 1.85
CA THR A 270 -0.84 -19.36 1.83
C THR A 270 -1.64 -18.42 2.73
N ARG A 271 -1.84 -17.21 2.20
CA ARG A 271 -2.70 -16.23 2.85
C ARG A 271 -4.08 -16.34 2.26
N ASP A 272 -4.76 -17.36 2.75
CA ASP A 272 -6.15 -17.62 2.51
C ASP A 272 -6.99 -16.52 3.18
N PHE A 273 -6.88 -15.26 2.70
CA PHE A 273 -7.57 -14.11 3.27
C PHE A 273 -9.08 -14.33 3.29
N TRP A 274 -9.57 -15.16 2.38
CA TRP A 274 -10.95 -15.62 2.38
C TRP A 274 -11.36 -16.40 3.64
N ASN A 275 -10.42 -16.93 4.43
CA ASN A 275 -10.65 -17.62 5.70
C ASN A 275 -10.41 -16.72 6.93
N PHE A 276 -9.94 -15.48 6.74
CA PHE A 276 -9.65 -14.60 7.87
C PHE A 276 -10.96 -14.05 8.44
N ALA A 277 -11.01 -13.91 9.77
CA ALA A 277 -12.00 -13.04 10.40
C ALA A 277 -11.82 -11.60 9.89
N ALA A 278 -12.92 -10.87 9.73
CA ALA A 278 -12.90 -9.50 9.23
C ALA A 278 -12.20 -8.50 10.17
N CYS A 279 -11.90 -8.91 11.40
CA CYS A 279 -10.99 -8.17 12.25
C CYS A 279 -10.24 -9.06 13.23
N LYS A 280 -9.10 -8.55 13.69
CA LYS A 280 -8.35 -9.07 14.84
C LYS A 280 -7.72 -7.91 15.56
N GLY A 281 -7.84 -7.91 16.88
CA GLY A 281 -7.19 -6.89 17.70
C GLY A 281 -7.74 -6.87 19.10
N THR A 282 -7.09 -6.09 19.94
CA THR A 282 -7.66 -5.68 21.23
C THR A 282 -8.25 -4.29 21.02
N ASP A 283 -9.51 -4.09 21.38
CA ASP A 283 -10.17 -2.80 21.23
C ASP A 283 -9.78 -1.82 22.34
N GLY A 284 -9.87 -0.53 22.03
CA GLY A 284 -9.64 0.55 22.98
C GLY A 284 -8.27 1.21 22.87
N LEU A 285 -8.03 2.17 23.76
CA LEU A 285 -6.94 3.16 23.66
C LEU A 285 -5.52 2.54 23.60
N PHE A 286 -5.35 1.39 24.22
CA PHE A 286 -4.06 0.68 24.34
C PHE A 286 -3.90 -0.47 23.35
N GLY A 287 -4.95 -0.74 22.56
CA GLY A 287 -4.97 -1.85 21.65
C GLY A 287 -4.66 -1.46 20.22
N THR A 288 -4.72 -2.46 19.36
CA THR A 288 -4.67 -2.28 17.91
C THR A 288 -6.02 -1.80 17.36
N ASP A 289 -7.09 -1.87 18.16
CA ASP A 289 -8.41 -1.36 17.76
C ASP A 289 -8.95 -1.98 16.47
N GLY A 290 -8.54 -3.22 16.17
CA GLY A 290 -8.93 -3.91 14.95
C GLY A 290 -10.44 -4.16 14.87
N CYS A 291 -11.12 -4.48 15.97
CA CYS A 291 -12.53 -4.86 15.85
C CYS A 291 -13.51 -3.71 15.99
N SER A 292 -13.17 -2.69 16.75
CA SER A 292 -13.97 -1.46 16.84
C SER A 292 -13.96 -0.63 15.54
N GLN A 293 -12.90 -0.72 14.72
CA GLN A 293 -12.79 -0.01 13.43
C GLN A 293 -13.39 -0.79 12.26
N CYS A 294 -13.77 -2.05 12.48
CA CYS A 294 -14.29 -2.96 11.47
C CYS A 294 -15.78 -2.75 11.21
N ASP A 295 -16.22 -2.80 9.96
CA ASP A 295 -17.64 -2.66 9.59
C ASP A 295 -18.43 -3.98 9.70
N PHE A 296 -17.73 -5.11 9.89
CA PHE A 296 -18.32 -6.45 9.85
C PHE A 296 -18.20 -7.22 11.18
N GLY A 297 -17.41 -6.74 12.14
CA GLY A 297 -17.12 -7.44 13.39
C GLY A 297 -16.17 -8.65 13.25
N ASN A 298 -15.95 -9.38 14.34
CA ASN A 298 -14.94 -10.46 14.41
C ASN A 298 -15.47 -11.86 14.05
N SER A 299 -16.78 -12.04 13.94
CA SER A 299 -17.40 -13.33 13.60
C SER A 299 -17.62 -13.52 12.10
N VAL A 300 -17.47 -12.46 11.30
CA VAL A 300 -17.62 -12.50 9.85
C VAL A 300 -16.28 -12.90 9.24
N ILE A 301 -16.33 -13.82 8.28
CA ILE A 301 -15.17 -14.24 7.50
C ILE A 301 -15.11 -13.39 6.22
N ILE A 302 -13.93 -12.87 5.86
CA ILE A 302 -13.79 -11.90 4.76
C ILE A 302 -14.34 -12.48 3.44
N GLY A 303 -13.97 -13.71 3.08
CA GLY A 303 -14.38 -14.32 1.81
C GLY A 303 -15.88 -14.58 1.64
N SER A 304 -16.65 -14.57 2.73
CA SER A 304 -18.10 -14.73 2.68
C SER A 304 -18.85 -13.43 2.42
N ILE A 305 -18.17 -12.27 2.45
CA ILE A 305 -18.75 -10.96 2.16
C ILE A 305 -18.96 -10.81 0.64
N ASN A 306 -20.14 -10.34 0.24
CA ASN A 306 -20.57 -10.17 -1.16
C ASN A 306 -21.05 -8.75 -1.46
#